data_AF-A0A5C5UC55-F1
#
_entry.id   AF-A0A5C5UC55-F1
#
_cell.length_a   1.000
_cell.length_b   1.000
_cell.length_c   1.000
_cell.angle_alpha   90.00
_cell.angle_beta   90.00
_cell.angle_gamma   90.00
#
_symmetry.space_group_name_H-M   'P 1'
#
loop_
_entity.id
_entity.type
_entity.pdbx_description
1 polymer ?
#
loop_
_entity_poly.entity_id
_entity_poly.type
_entity_poly.pdbx_seq_one_letter_code
_entity_poly.pdbx_strand_id
1 'polypeptide(L)'
;MSWLGLVLLVLGAYLAYKLVGALLKIAMFALALVGAYWFAAPHMGWPTVSELVYVLGPDFGGKRIEEVVQPSAIADEVTSRVVDGVVERVLPSRAPEAADATLPEPLPEGAADEVDALPERADEAP
;
A
#
# COMPACT_ATOMS: atom_id res chain seq x y z
N MET A 1 42.28 39.74 4.62
CA MET A 1 42.34 38.54 3.75
C MET A 1 42.16 37.31 4.63
N SER A 2 41.05 36.58 4.51
CA SER A 2 40.79 35.42 5.38
C SER A 2 41.60 34.21 4.92
N TRP A 3 42.89 34.24 5.21
CA TRP A 3 43.83 33.15 4.94
C TRP A 3 43.43 31.87 5.67
N LEU A 4 42.84 32.00 6.87
CA LEU A 4 42.35 30.88 7.67
C LEU A 4 41.22 30.11 6.95
N GLY A 5 40.33 30.81 6.25
CA GLY A 5 39.26 30.18 5.46
C GLY A 5 39.81 29.33 4.32
N LEU A 6 40.88 29.79 3.66
CA LEU A 6 41.55 29.03 2.60
C LEU A 6 42.18 27.74 3.16
N VAL A 7 42.86 27.82 4.29
CA VAL A 7 43.49 26.65 4.94
C VAL A 7 42.42 25.63 5.35
N LEU A 8 41.31 26.07 5.96
CA LEU A 8 40.21 25.18 6.33
C LEU A 8 39.57 24.50 5.11
N LEU A 9 39.39 25.24 4.01
CA LEU A 9 38.84 24.69 2.77
C LEU A 9 39.73 23.56 2.22
N VAL A 10 41.04 23.81 2.12
CA VAL A 10 41.99 22.81 1.61
C VAL A 10 42.05 21.59 2.54
N LEU A 11 42.07 21.82 3.85
CA LEU A 11 42.08 20.74 4.83
C LEU A 11 40.79 19.90 4.78
N GLY A 12 39.63 20.56 4.66
CA GLY A 12 38.34 19.90 4.52
C GLY A 12 38.26 19.08 3.24
N ALA A 13 38.69 19.63 2.11
CA ALA A 13 38.74 18.91 0.84
C ALA A 13 39.68 17.69 0.90
N TYR A 14 40.85 17.84 1.54
CA TYR A 14 41.79 16.75 1.75
C TYR A 14 41.19 15.64 2.63
N LEU A 15 40.53 15.99 3.74
CA LEU A 15 39.84 15.02 4.59
C LEU A 15 38.72 14.32 3.84
N ALA A 16 37.89 15.05 3.09
CA ALA A 16 36.81 14.46 2.30
C ALA A 16 37.34 13.43 1.30
N TYR A 17 38.38 13.77 0.54
CA TYR A 17 39.03 12.84 -0.38
C TYR A 17 39.55 11.59 0.33
N LYS A 18 40.20 11.76 1.49
CA LYS A 18 40.74 10.65 2.28
C LYS A 18 39.63 9.77 2.87
N LEU A 19 38.52 10.37 3.31
CA LEU A 19 37.35 9.65 3.81
C LEU A 19 36.69 8.83 2.72
N VAL A 20 36.56 9.35 1.49
CA VAL A 20 35.99 8.59 0.37
C VAL A 20 36.78 7.30 0.12
N GLY A 21 38.12 7.39 0.12
CA GLY A 21 38.96 6.20 -0.02
C GLY A 21 38.79 5.19 1.12
N ALA A 22 38.66 5.65 2.37
CA ALA A 22 38.38 4.78 3.51
C ALA A 22 36.98 4.15 3.43
N LEU A 23 35.97 4.94 3.06
CA LEU A 23 34.59 4.50 2.91
C LEU A 23 34.46 3.44 1.82
N LEU A 24 35.11 3.63 0.67
CA LEU A 24 35.14 2.62 -0.40
C LEU A 24 35.79 1.32 0.07
N LYS A 25 36.87 1.39 0.85
CA LYS A 25 37.51 0.19 1.41
C LYS A 25 36.58 -0.54 2.37
N ILE A 26 35.90 0.18 3.26
CA ILE A 26 34.93 -0.39 4.20
C ILE A 26 33.76 -1.01 3.41
N ALA A 27 33.25 -0.34 2.39
CA ALA A 27 32.20 -0.86 1.54
C ALA A 27 32.65 -2.15 0.83
N MET A 28 33.84 -2.15 0.21
CA MET A 28 34.41 -3.36 -0.40
C MET A 28 34.59 -4.49 0.60
N PHE A 29 35.06 -4.17 1.81
CA PHE A 29 35.20 -5.15 2.88
C PHE A 29 33.84 -5.72 3.31
N ALA A 30 32.82 -4.87 3.48
CA ALA A 30 31.46 -5.31 3.80
C ALA A 30 30.88 -6.19 2.67
N LEU A 31 31.05 -5.80 1.40
CA LEU A 31 30.66 -6.62 0.26
C LEU A 31 31.37 -7.98 0.27
N ALA A 32 32.67 -8.00 0.58
CA ALA A 32 33.43 -9.24 0.70
C ALA A 32 32.91 -10.11 1.85
N LEU A 33 32.58 -9.54 3.01
CA LEU A 33 31.97 -10.26 4.14
C LEU A 33 30.62 -10.87 3.77
N VAL A 34 29.75 -10.09 3.12
CA VAL A 34 28.44 -10.57 2.67
C VAL A 34 28.59 -11.69 1.65
N GLY A 35 29.47 -11.53 0.67
CA GLY A 35 29.75 -12.57 -0.33
C GLY A 35 30.36 -13.83 0.28
N ALA A 36 31.34 -13.67 1.17
CA ALA A 36 31.96 -14.79 1.88
C ALA A 36 30.94 -15.53 2.76
N TYR A 37 30.07 -14.79 3.46
CA TYR A 37 29.01 -15.37 4.27
C TYR A 37 28.01 -16.14 3.40
N TRP A 38 27.58 -15.55 2.28
CA TRP A 38 26.65 -16.21 1.35
C TRP A 38 27.23 -17.52 0.80
N PHE A 39 28.54 -17.56 0.52
CA PHE A 39 29.21 -18.77 0.07
C PHE A 39 29.46 -19.79 1.19
N ALA A 40 29.83 -19.33 2.39
CA ALA A 40 30.14 -20.21 3.52
C ALA A 40 28.88 -20.77 4.20
N ALA A 41 27.76 -20.03 4.18
CA ALA A 41 26.54 -20.40 4.91
C ALA A 41 25.96 -21.76 4.51
N PRO A 42 25.82 -22.12 3.21
CA PRO A 42 25.34 -23.44 2.79
C PRO A 42 26.22 -24.60 3.28
N HIS A 43 27.53 -24.38 3.36
CA HIS A 43 28.48 -25.41 3.80
C HIS A 43 28.52 -25.60 5.32
N MET A 44 28.22 -24.55 6.09
CA MET A 44 28.23 -24.60 7.56
C MET A 44 26.84 -24.79 8.18
N GLY A 45 25.77 -24.87 7.37
CA GLY A 45 24.39 -24.97 7.87
C GLY A 45 23.92 -23.72 8.59
N TRP A 46 24.50 -22.56 8.27
CA TRP A 46 24.10 -21.27 8.85
C TRP A 46 22.86 -20.73 8.11
N PRO A 47 22.02 -19.94 8.81
CA PRO A 47 20.84 -19.34 8.20
C PRO A 47 21.23 -18.47 6.99
N THR A 48 20.39 -18.46 5.97
CA THR A 48 20.69 -17.74 4.73
C THR A 48 20.54 -16.23 4.92
N VAL A 49 21.17 -15.40 4.07
CA VAL A 49 21.06 -13.93 4.16
C VAL A 49 19.59 -13.47 4.16
N SER A 50 18.73 -14.13 3.39
CA SER A 50 17.28 -13.91 3.37
C SER A 50 16.60 -14.17 4.71
N GLU A 51 17.04 -15.20 5.45
CA GLU A 51 16.52 -15.50 6.79
C GLU A 51 17.05 -14.49 7.82
N LEU A 52 18.31 -14.05 7.73
CA LEU A 52 18.84 -13.01 8.61
C LEU A 52 18.17 -11.66 8.36
N VAL A 53 17.92 -11.28 7.10
CA VAL A 53 17.20 -10.03 6.78
C VAL A 53 15.73 -10.12 7.17
N TYR A 54 15.16 -11.33 7.23
CA TYR A 54 13.80 -11.53 7.75
C TYR A 54 13.75 -11.44 9.28
N VAL A 55 14.72 -12.03 9.99
CA VAL A 55 14.78 -12.06 11.47
C VAL A 55 15.33 -10.75 12.06
N LEU A 56 16.26 -10.11 11.36
CA LEU A 56 16.95 -8.87 11.74
C LEU A 56 16.56 -7.70 10.83
N GLY A 57 15.50 -7.87 10.04
CA GLY A 57 14.86 -6.75 9.37
C GLY A 57 14.32 -5.78 10.42
N PRO A 58 14.18 -4.48 10.11
CA PRO A 58 13.43 -3.56 10.97
C PRO A 58 12.10 -4.25 11.28
N ASP A 59 11.70 -4.34 12.55
CA ASP A 59 10.47 -5.00 12.99
C ASP A 59 9.24 -4.40 12.28
N PHE A 60 9.02 -4.78 11.04
CA PHE A 60 7.81 -4.53 10.27
C PHE A 60 6.78 -5.61 10.59
N GLY A 61 6.90 -6.31 11.73
CA GLY A 61 5.85 -7.20 12.26
C GLY A 61 5.24 -8.18 11.24
N GLY A 62 6.05 -8.72 10.31
CA GLY A 62 5.57 -9.63 9.26
C GLY A 62 4.85 -8.99 8.07
N LYS A 63 4.84 -7.65 7.94
CA LYS A 63 4.32 -6.96 6.76
C LYS A 63 5.40 -6.73 5.72
N ARG A 64 5.16 -7.27 4.53
CA ARG A 64 6.12 -7.32 3.44
C ARG A 64 6.37 -5.93 2.87
N ILE A 65 7.61 -5.71 2.45
CA ILE A 65 8.05 -4.52 1.70
C ILE A 65 7.23 -4.36 0.39
N GLU A 66 6.52 -5.38 -0.08
CA GLU A 66 5.54 -5.29 -1.17
C GLU A 66 4.38 -4.31 -0.91
N GLU A 67 3.95 -4.07 0.34
CA GLU A 67 2.84 -3.14 0.64
C GLU A 67 3.23 -1.66 0.53
N VAL A 68 4.52 -1.34 0.62
CA VAL A 68 5.02 0.05 0.48
C VAL A 68 5.19 0.44 -1.00
N VAL A 69 5.07 -0.52 -1.92
CA VAL A 69 5.31 -0.35 -3.37
C VAL A 69 4.03 -0.57 -4.20
N GLN A 70 2.84 -0.51 -3.60
CA GLN A 70 1.57 -0.45 -4.36
C GLN A 70 1.00 0.97 -4.40
N PRO A 71 1.48 1.84 -5.32
CA PRO A 71 0.95 3.18 -5.52
C PRO A 71 -0.50 3.20 -6.04
N SER A 72 -1.05 2.06 -6.49
CA SER A 72 -2.42 1.94 -7.00
C SER A 72 -3.48 2.11 -5.91
N ALA A 73 -3.26 1.57 -4.70
CA ALA A 73 -4.20 1.73 -3.60
C ALA A 73 -4.30 3.19 -3.14
N ILE A 74 -3.16 3.91 -3.15
CA ILE A 74 -3.09 5.35 -2.84
C ILE A 74 -3.70 6.18 -3.98
N ALA A 75 -3.53 5.76 -5.23
CA ALA A 75 -4.13 6.44 -6.39
C ALA A 75 -5.66 6.39 -6.38
N ASP A 76 -6.28 5.28 -5.99
CA ASP A 76 -7.73 5.15 -5.93
C ASP A 76 -8.36 6.02 -4.82
N GLU A 77 -7.71 6.12 -3.65
CA GLU A 77 -8.19 6.98 -2.56
C GLU A 77 -8.11 8.47 -2.94
N VAL A 78 -7.03 8.89 -3.59
CA VAL A 78 -6.86 10.29 -4.02
C VAL A 78 -7.81 10.62 -5.18
N THR A 79 -8.00 9.69 -6.13
CA THR A 79 -8.89 9.87 -7.27
C THR A 79 -10.34 10.04 -6.80
N SER A 80 -10.82 9.18 -5.90
CA SER A 80 -12.18 9.29 -5.36
C SER A 80 -12.42 10.61 -4.65
N ARG A 81 -11.46 11.08 -3.82
CA ARG A 81 -11.58 12.36 -3.12
C ARG A 81 -11.61 13.57 -4.07
N VAL A 82 -10.92 13.53 -5.20
CA VAL A 82 -10.95 14.60 -6.21
C VAL A 82 -12.25 14.56 -7.02
N VAL A 83 -12.71 13.37 -7.42
CA VAL A 83 -13.98 13.22 -8.15
C VAL A 83 -15.14 13.74 -7.31
N ASP A 84 -15.21 13.34 -6.03
CA ASP A 84 -16.28 13.76 -5.12
C ASP A 84 -16.26 15.28 -4.88
N GLY A 85 -15.07 15.86 -4.68
CA GLY A 85 -14.90 17.30 -4.53
C GLY A 85 -15.28 18.10 -5.78
N VAL A 86 -15.10 17.54 -6.98
CA VAL A 86 -15.52 18.17 -8.24
C VAL A 86 -17.03 18.03 -8.45
N VAL A 87 -17.61 16.86 -8.14
CA VAL A 87 -19.06 16.63 -8.27
C VAL A 87 -19.84 17.58 -7.38
N GLU A 88 -19.44 17.73 -6.12
CA GLU A 88 -20.06 18.67 -5.16
C GLU A 88 -19.93 20.13 -5.62
N ARG A 89 -18.81 20.47 -6.27
CA ARG A 89 -18.55 21.83 -6.77
C ARG A 89 -19.38 22.14 -8.02
N VAL A 90 -19.68 21.15 -8.85
CA VAL A 90 -20.35 21.30 -10.15
C VAL A 90 -21.86 21.16 -10.05
N LEU A 91 -22.40 20.54 -8.99
CA LEU A 91 -23.84 20.44 -8.71
C LEU A 91 -24.27 21.43 -7.61
N PRO A 92 -24.36 22.75 -7.88
CA PRO A 92 -25.09 23.64 -7.00
C PRO A 92 -26.59 23.33 -7.13
N SER A 93 -27.16 22.77 -6.05
CA SER A 93 -28.59 22.77 -5.69
C SER A 93 -29.58 22.91 -6.84
N ARG A 94 -30.06 21.79 -7.40
CA ARG A 94 -31.46 21.75 -7.82
C ARG A 94 -32.29 21.49 -6.55
N ALA A 95 -32.72 22.57 -5.91
CA ALA A 95 -33.79 22.49 -4.93
C ALA A 95 -35.02 21.86 -5.63
N PRO A 96 -35.74 20.93 -5.01
CA PRO A 96 -37.05 20.53 -5.49
C PRO A 96 -38.01 21.69 -5.23
N GLU A 97 -38.06 22.60 -6.19
CA GLU A 97 -39.14 23.58 -6.30
C GLU A 97 -40.44 22.78 -6.49
N ALA A 98 -41.35 22.94 -5.54
CA ALA A 98 -42.65 22.31 -5.53
C ALA A 98 -43.39 22.57 -6.85
N ALA A 99 -43.71 21.49 -7.56
CA ALA A 99 -44.74 21.48 -8.58
C ALA A 99 -45.70 20.33 -8.25
N ASP A 100 -46.74 20.68 -7.51
CA ASP A 100 -48.01 19.96 -7.51
C ASP A 100 -48.37 19.58 -8.96
N ALA A 101 -48.37 18.28 -9.22
CA ALA A 101 -49.07 17.69 -10.36
C ALA A 101 -49.53 16.29 -9.94
N THR A 102 -50.60 16.27 -9.15
CA THR A 102 -51.63 15.21 -9.07
C THR A 102 -51.26 13.85 -9.68
N LEU A 103 -50.83 12.91 -8.84
CA LEU A 103 -51.01 11.49 -9.11
C LEU A 103 -52.22 11.00 -8.29
N PRO A 104 -53.30 10.53 -8.92
CA PRO A 104 -54.46 10.01 -8.20
C PRO A 104 -54.14 8.65 -7.57
N GLU A 105 -54.43 8.51 -6.28
CA GLU A 105 -54.60 7.20 -5.64
C GLU A 105 -55.95 6.60 -6.07
N PRO A 106 -55.96 5.34 -6.55
CA PRO A 106 -56.93 4.37 -6.03
C PRO A 106 -56.31 2.97 -5.87
N LEU A 107 -56.29 2.40 -4.66
CA LEU A 107 -57.29 1.52 -4.02
C LEU A 107 -57.19 0.02 -4.40
N PRO A 108 -57.50 -0.89 -3.46
CA PRO A 108 -56.93 -2.22 -3.31
C PRO A 108 -57.86 -3.32 -3.82
N GLU A 109 -57.34 -4.45 -4.27
CA GLU A 109 -58.12 -5.70 -4.27
C GLU A 109 -57.21 -6.92 -4.49
N GLY A 110 -57.46 -7.95 -3.70
CA GLY A 110 -56.70 -9.19 -3.73
C GLY A 110 -56.96 -10.02 -4.97
N ALA A 111 -55.89 -10.64 -5.44
CA ALA A 111 -55.86 -11.88 -6.19
C ALA A 111 -54.41 -12.37 -6.03
N ALA A 112 -54.06 -13.21 -5.05
CA ALA A 112 -54.41 -14.63 -5.04
C ALA A 112 -54.25 -15.28 -6.43
N ASP A 113 -53.08 -15.09 -7.04
CA ASP A 113 -52.58 -15.94 -8.13
C ASP A 113 -51.22 -16.54 -7.72
N GLU A 114 -51.22 -17.25 -6.58
CA GLU A 114 -50.27 -18.34 -6.35
C GLU A 114 -51.09 -19.64 -6.37
N VAL A 115 -51.58 -19.99 -7.57
CA VAL A 115 -52.25 -21.26 -7.85
C VAL A 115 -51.68 -21.82 -9.16
N ASP A 116 -50.63 -22.61 -9.02
CA ASP A 116 -50.22 -23.77 -9.86
C ASP A 116 -48.73 -24.03 -9.56
N ALA A 117 -48.26 -25.15 -9.03
CA ALA A 117 -48.83 -26.46 -8.83
C ALA A 117 -48.05 -27.20 -7.72
N LEU A 118 -48.75 -27.74 -6.73
CA LEU A 118 -48.38 -28.99 -6.04
C LEU A 118 -49.05 -30.13 -6.85
N PRO A 119 -48.55 -31.40 -6.87
CA PRO A 119 -48.03 -32.07 -5.68
C PRO A 119 -46.91 -33.11 -5.91
N GLU A 120 -46.04 -33.33 -4.92
CA GLU A 120 -45.68 -34.71 -4.61
C GLU A 120 -45.79 -34.91 -3.10
N ARG A 121 -46.58 -35.92 -2.74
CA ARG A 121 -47.03 -36.21 -1.39
C ARG A 121 -45.84 -36.56 -0.49
N ALA A 122 -45.93 -36.04 0.73
CA ALA A 122 -45.43 -36.70 1.91
C ALA A 122 -46.02 -38.12 1.99
N ASP A 123 -45.18 -39.11 2.27
CA ASP A 123 -45.61 -40.16 3.18
C ASP A 123 -44.51 -40.39 4.21
N GLU A 124 -45.00 -40.59 5.43
CA GLU A 124 -44.34 -40.55 6.71
C GLU A 124 -43.33 -41.70 6.89
N ALA A 125 -42.32 -41.47 7.73
CA ALA A 125 -41.64 -42.52 8.49
C ALA A 125 -42.45 -42.82 9.77
N PRO A 126 -42.26 -43.94 10.50
CA PRO A 126 -41.49 -45.17 10.25
C PRO A 126 -42.34 -46.42 9.95
#